data_AF-A0A7S3PS01-F1
#
_entry.id   AF-A0A7S3PS01-F1
#
_cell.length_a   1.000
_cell.length_b   1.000
_cell.length_c   1.000
_cell.angle_alpha   90.00
_cell.angle_beta   90.00
_cell.angle_gamma   90.00
#
_symmetry.space_group_name_H-M   'P 1'
#
loop_
_entity.id
_entity.type
_entity.pdbx_description
1 polymer ?
#
loop_
_entity_poly.entity_id
_entity_poly.type
_entity_poly.pdbx_seq_one_letter_code
_entity_poly.pdbx_strand_id
1 'polypeptide(L)'
;KKLTKLLSGYMDEVNLRANPEETTLRQKVVNDLSIMVNAWVVETCRAKGVPEDEARLGGKLFVSGSYRLGVDTAKDDIDTICAAPRHIDRNDFFSEEQGGFTYRLRNTPGISHVMPITEAVVPI
;
A
#
# COMPACT_ATOMS: atom_id res chain seq x y z
N LYS A 1 2.08 -1.75 -37.98
CA LYS A 1 0.84 -2.39 -37.44
C LYS A 1 0.94 -3.93 -37.29
N LYS A 2 1.59 -4.69 -38.19
CA LYS A 2 1.73 -6.18 -38.04
C LYS A 2 2.64 -6.60 -36.86
N LEU A 3 3.81 -5.97 -36.71
CA LEU A 3 4.77 -6.30 -35.65
C LEU A 3 4.23 -6.04 -34.24
N THR A 4 3.47 -4.95 -34.02
CA THR A 4 2.82 -4.66 -32.73
C THR A 4 1.85 -5.75 -32.31
N LYS A 5 1.08 -6.32 -33.26
CA LYS A 5 0.15 -7.41 -32.98
C LYS A 5 0.88 -8.70 -32.63
N LEU A 6 1.99 -9.00 -33.31
CA LEU A 6 2.83 -10.16 -33.00
C LEU A 6 3.43 -10.05 -31.60
N LEU A 7 3.95 -8.87 -31.25
CA LEU A 7 4.49 -8.62 -29.90
C LEU A 7 3.41 -8.78 -28.83
N SER A 8 2.23 -8.18 -29.01
CA SER A 8 1.14 -8.35 -28.02
C SER A 8 0.72 -9.81 -27.89
N GLY A 9 0.59 -10.54 -29.01
CA GLY A 9 0.24 -11.96 -28.98
C GLY A 9 1.26 -12.79 -28.21
N TYR A 10 2.55 -12.52 -28.39
CA TYR A 10 3.61 -13.18 -27.62
C TYR A 10 3.57 -12.82 -26.13
N MET A 11 3.31 -11.55 -25.78
CA MET A 11 3.16 -11.12 -24.38
C MET A 11 2.00 -11.83 -23.68
N ASP A 12 0.90 -12.06 -24.40
CA ASP A 12 -0.26 -12.77 -23.89
C ASP A 12 0.04 -14.28 -23.77
N GLU A 13 0.74 -14.88 -24.76
CA GLU A 13 1.17 -16.29 -24.73
C GLU A 13 2.05 -16.63 -23.52
N VAL A 14 2.97 -15.73 -23.15
CA VAL A 14 3.85 -15.91 -21.98
C VAL A 14 3.19 -15.50 -20.66
N ASN A 15 1.90 -15.14 -20.65
CA ASN A 15 1.16 -14.64 -19.49
C ASN A 15 1.88 -13.49 -18.77
N LEU A 16 2.41 -12.54 -19.55
CA LEU A 16 3.18 -11.44 -18.97
C LEU A 16 2.29 -10.50 -18.14
N ARG A 17 1.04 -10.31 -18.56
CA ARG A 17 0.09 -9.37 -17.95
C ARG A 17 -0.77 -10.09 -16.91
N ALA A 18 -1.08 -9.41 -15.82
CA ALA A 18 -2.08 -9.87 -14.86
C ALA A 18 -3.43 -10.06 -15.54
N ASN A 19 -4.17 -11.08 -15.12
CA ASN A 19 -5.52 -11.29 -15.62
C ASN A 19 -6.51 -10.28 -14.96
N PRO A 20 -7.74 -10.15 -15.48
CA PRO A 20 -8.71 -9.19 -14.94
C PRO A 20 -9.08 -9.42 -13.46
N GLU A 21 -9.13 -10.68 -13.01
CA GLU A 21 -9.46 -11.03 -11.63
C GLU A 21 -8.35 -10.62 -10.67
N GLU A 22 -7.10 -10.91 -11.02
CA GLU A 22 -5.90 -10.47 -10.29
C GLU A 22 -5.82 -8.95 -10.23
N THR A 23 -6.08 -8.26 -11.34
CA THR A 23 -6.10 -6.80 -11.40
C THR A 23 -7.16 -6.23 -10.45
N THR A 24 -8.36 -6.82 -10.45
CA THR A 24 -9.46 -6.41 -9.56
C THR A 24 -9.10 -6.64 -8.09
N LEU A 25 -8.49 -7.78 -7.77
CA LEU A 25 -8.02 -8.09 -6.42
C LEU A 25 -6.94 -7.10 -5.96
N ARG A 26 -5.94 -6.81 -6.80
CA ARG A 26 -4.88 -5.82 -6.54
C ARG A 26 -5.48 -4.44 -6.22
N GLN A 27 -6.45 -3.98 -7.02
CA GLN A 27 -7.15 -2.71 -6.78
C GLN A 27 -7.91 -2.72 -5.44
N LYS A 28 -8.60 -3.81 -5.13
CA LYS A 28 -9.30 -3.97 -3.85
C LYS A 28 -8.33 -3.87 -2.67
N VAL A 29 -7.20 -4.58 -2.72
CA VAL A 29 -6.18 -4.55 -1.66
C VAL A 29 -5.62 -3.14 -1.45
N VAL A 30 -5.30 -2.42 -2.53
CA VAL A 30 -4.82 -1.03 -2.44
C VAL A 30 -5.88 -0.11 -1.81
N ASN A 31 -7.14 -0.29 -2.16
CA ASN A 31 -8.23 0.48 -1.58
C ASN A 31 -8.43 0.18 -0.09
N ASP A 32 -8.45 -1.10 0.29
CA ASP A 32 -8.60 -1.55 1.68
C ASP A 32 -7.43 -1.02 2.54
N LEU A 33 -6.20 -1.06 2.02
CA LEU A 33 -5.02 -0.52 2.68
C LEU A 33 -5.09 1.01 2.81
N SER A 34 -5.60 1.72 1.79
CA SER A 34 -5.78 3.17 1.85
C SER A 34 -6.78 3.59 2.94
N ILE A 35 -7.88 2.85 3.10
CA ILE A 35 -8.86 3.09 4.16
C ILE A 35 -8.21 2.85 5.52
N MET A 36 -7.43 1.78 5.65
CA MET A 36 -6.74 1.43 6.89
C MET A 36 -5.72 2.50 7.30
N VAL A 37 -4.91 2.98 6.36
CA VAL A 37 -3.95 4.07 6.59
C VAL A 37 -4.66 5.33 7.05
N ASN A 38 -5.75 5.70 6.39
CA ASN A 38 -6.50 6.90 6.76
C ASN A 38 -7.05 6.80 8.18
N ALA A 39 -7.72 5.68 8.52
CA ALA A 39 -8.25 5.44 9.84
C ALA A 39 -7.17 5.43 10.92
N TRP A 40 -6.07 4.71 10.69
CA TRP A 40 -4.93 4.67 11.60
C TRP A 40 -4.37 6.07 11.88
N VAL A 41 -4.13 6.89 10.85
CA VAL A 41 -3.62 8.25 11.03
C VAL A 41 -4.58 9.12 11.86
N VAL A 42 -5.89 9.06 11.58
CA VAL A 42 -6.89 9.82 12.36
C VAL A 42 -6.87 9.40 13.83
N GLU A 43 -6.84 8.09 14.09
CA GLU A 43 -6.82 7.52 15.45
C GLU A 43 -5.53 7.89 16.20
N THR A 44 -4.37 7.78 15.56
CA THR A 44 -3.08 8.13 16.18
C THR A 44 -2.98 9.63 16.46
N CYS A 45 -3.43 10.49 15.54
CA CYS A 45 -3.50 11.93 15.78
C CYS A 45 -4.38 12.26 17.01
N ARG A 46 -5.56 11.64 17.12
CA ARG A 46 -6.44 11.81 18.29
C ARG A 46 -5.78 11.35 19.58
N ALA A 47 -5.11 10.20 19.57
CA ALA A 47 -4.39 9.67 20.73
C ALA A 47 -3.27 10.61 21.19
N LYS A 48 -2.64 11.33 20.24
CA LYS A 48 -1.63 12.35 20.51
C LYS A 48 -2.21 13.73 20.90
N GLY A 49 -3.53 13.85 21.02
CA GLY A 49 -4.19 15.11 21.41
C GLY A 49 -4.20 16.17 20.31
N VAL A 50 -4.00 15.80 19.04
CA VAL A 50 -4.13 16.71 17.89
C VAL A 50 -5.59 17.19 17.78
N PRO A 51 -5.85 18.49 17.53
CA PRO A 51 -7.20 18.99 17.35
C PRO A 51 -8.00 18.21 16.30
N GLU A 52 -9.29 17.98 16.55
CA GLU A 52 -10.13 17.12 15.72
C GLU A 52 -10.19 17.56 14.25
N ASP A 53 -10.19 18.87 13.97
CA ASP A 53 -10.19 19.40 12.60
C ASP A 53 -8.89 19.07 11.84
N GLU A 54 -7.75 19.02 12.53
CA GLU A 54 -6.47 18.58 11.95
C GLU A 54 -6.40 17.05 11.84
N ALA A 55 -6.85 16.33 12.87
CA ALA A 55 -6.82 14.86 12.89
C ALA A 55 -7.66 14.28 11.74
N ARG A 56 -8.81 14.89 11.43
CA ARG A 56 -9.73 14.51 10.34
C ARG A 56 -9.13 14.60 8.93
N LEU A 57 -8.02 15.33 8.75
CA LEU A 57 -7.32 15.35 7.46
C LEU A 57 -6.78 13.97 7.09
N GLY A 58 -6.47 13.15 8.09
CA GLY A 58 -6.08 11.75 7.93
C GLY A 58 -4.80 11.55 7.13
N GLY A 59 -4.59 10.30 6.72
CA GLY A 59 -3.48 9.86 5.88
C GLY A 59 -3.92 9.52 4.46
N LYS A 60 -2.94 9.40 3.56
CA LYS A 60 -3.18 8.99 2.17
C LYS A 60 -2.15 7.96 1.72
N LEU A 61 -2.63 6.91 1.07
CA LEU A 61 -1.79 5.92 0.40
C LEU A 61 -1.62 6.31 -1.08
N PHE A 62 -0.39 6.25 -1.57
CA PHE A 62 -0.05 6.44 -2.97
C PHE A 62 0.57 5.16 -3.53
N VAL A 63 0.23 4.83 -4.77
CA VAL A 63 0.90 3.76 -5.52
C VAL A 63 2.08 4.32 -6.31
N SER A 64 3.17 3.57 -6.34
CA SER A 64 4.41 3.89 -7.07
C SER A 64 4.83 2.69 -7.93
N GLY A 65 6.04 2.75 -8.50
CA GLY A 65 6.65 1.62 -9.19
C GLY A 65 5.96 1.20 -10.48
N SER A 66 6.20 -0.05 -10.89
CA SER A 66 5.68 -0.64 -12.13
C SER A 66 4.16 -0.64 -12.17
N TYR A 67 3.51 -0.94 -11.04
CA TYR A 67 2.05 -0.94 -10.92
C TYR A 67 1.45 0.44 -11.24
N ARG A 68 2.06 1.51 -10.71
CA ARG A 68 1.61 2.89 -11.03
C ARG A 68 1.74 3.21 -12.52
N LEU A 69 2.74 2.65 -13.19
CA LEU A 69 3.02 2.89 -14.61
C LEU A 69 2.19 1.98 -15.55
N GLY A 70 1.50 0.97 -15.01
CA GLY A 70 0.72 0.00 -15.79
C GLY A 70 1.58 -0.93 -16.63
N VAL A 71 2.81 -1.18 -16.17
CA VAL A 71 3.76 -2.11 -16.81
C VAL A 71 4.12 -3.28 -15.89
N ASP A 72 3.39 -3.44 -14.79
CA ASP A 72 3.56 -4.57 -13.88
C ASP A 72 3.15 -5.90 -14.52
N THR A 73 3.85 -6.95 -14.12
CA THR A 73 3.52 -8.32 -14.49
C THR A 73 2.67 -9.00 -13.41
N ALA A 74 2.07 -10.15 -13.73
CA ALA A 74 1.24 -10.90 -12.79
C ALA A 74 1.96 -11.26 -11.46
N LYS A 75 3.30 -11.28 -11.45
CA LYS A 75 4.14 -11.64 -10.31
C LYS A 75 4.76 -10.45 -9.58
N ASP A 76 4.58 -9.24 -10.10
CA ASP A 76 5.19 -8.05 -9.51
C ASP A 76 4.42 -7.61 -8.27
N ASP A 77 5.15 -7.07 -7.29
CA ASP A 77 4.60 -6.46 -6.09
C ASP A 77 3.96 -5.09 -6.40
N ILE A 78 3.23 -4.55 -5.42
CA ILE A 78 2.67 -3.19 -5.49
C ILE A 78 3.44 -2.29 -4.52
N ASP A 79 4.26 -1.41 -5.08
CA ASP A 79 4.93 -0.39 -4.30
C ASP A 79 3.92 0.66 -3.83
N THR A 80 3.86 0.89 -2.51
CA THR A 80 2.99 1.90 -1.92
C THR A 80 3.76 2.85 -1.00
N ILE A 81 3.31 4.10 -0.93
CA ILE A 81 3.87 5.15 -0.08
C ILE A 81 2.75 5.69 0.80
N CYS A 82 2.93 5.59 2.11
CA CYS A 82 2.05 6.20 3.09
C CYS A 82 2.48 7.65 3.36
N ALA A 83 1.60 8.60 3.08
CA ALA A 83 1.76 10.00 3.47
C ALA A 83 0.87 10.32 4.67
N ALA A 84 1.49 10.82 5.73
CA ALA A 84 0.83 11.19 6.98
C ALA A 84 1.24 12.62 7.39
N PRO A 85 0.42 13.32 8.21
CA PRO A 85 0.75 14.65 8.70
C PRO A 85 1.94 14.61 9.68
N ARG A 86 2.55 15.77 9.93
CA ARG A 86 3.77 15.93 10.74
C ARG A 86 3.72 15.35 12.16
N HIS A 87 2.51 15.10 12.67
CA HIS A 87 2.26 14.56 14.01
C HIS A 87 2.45 13.04 14.09
N ILE A 88 2.51 12.38 12.93
CA ILE A 88 2.80 10.96 12.77
C ILE A 88 4.27 10.79 12.41
N ASP A 89 4.97 9.95 13.15
CA ASP A 89 6.36 9.62 12.94
C ASP A 89 6.54 8.14 12.57
N ARG A 90 7.80 7.76 12.30
CA ARG A 90 8.13 6.39 11.89
C ARG A 90 7.94 5.38 13.03
N ASN A 91 8.09 5.79 14.29
CA ASN A 91 7.86 4.89 15.41
C ASN A 91 6.37 4.55 15.53
N ASP A 92 5.47 5.48 15.23
CA ASP A 92 4.03 5.16 15.16
C ASP A 92 3.74 4.12 14.07
N PHE A 93 4.41 4.21 12.91
CA PHE A 93 4.23 3.27 11.81
C PHE A 93 4.77 1.88 12.17
N PHE A 94 6.01 1.82 12.67
CA PHE A 94 6.73 0.58 12.96
C PHE A 94 6.46 -0.01 14.34
N SER A 95 5.65 0.65 15.18
CA SER A 95 5.29 0.11 16.49
C SER A 95 4.55 -1.22 16.38
N GLU A 96 5.02 -2.18 17.16
CA GLU A 96 4.43 -3.51 17.35
C GLU A 96 3.41 -3.52 18.50
N GLU A 97 3.18 -2.39 19.16
CA GLU A 97 2.20 -2.25 20.24
C GLU A 97 0.85 -1.71 19.75
N GLN A 98 -0.16 -1.79 20.61
CA GLN A 98 -1.51 -1.31 20.31
C GLN A 98 -1.48 0.19 19.94
N GLY A 99 -1.92 0.49 18.71
CA GLY A 99 -1.89 1.84 18.13
C GLY A 99 -0.89 2.00 16.99
N GLY A 100 0.09 1.08 16.87
CA GLY A 100 1.01 1.04 15.75
C GLY A 100 0.37 0.56 14.44
N PHE A 101 0.86 1.04 13.29
CA PHE A 101 0.36 0.56 11.99
C PHE A 101 0.79 -0.88 11.73
N THR A 102 2.03 -1.23 12.06
CA THR A 102 2.56 -2.61 11.94
C THR A 102 1.75 -3.58 12.79
N TYR A 103 1.44 -3.21 14.04
CA TYR A 103 0.50 -3.96 14.88
C TYR A 103 -0.88 -4.14 14.21
N ARG A 104 -1.45 -3.07 13.64
CA ARG A 104 -2.75 -3.14 12.94
C ARG A 104 -2.72 -4.12 11.77
N LEU A 105 -1.67 -4.09 10.95
CA LEU A 105 -1.52 -4.99 9.81
C LEU A 105 -1.48 -6.46 10.27
N ARG A 106 -0.67 -6.78 11.28
CA ARG A 106 -0.57 -8.15 11.82
C ARG A 106 -1.90 -8.69 12.35
N ASN A 107 -2.73 -7.82 12.90
CA ASN A 107 -4.02 -8.18 13.49
C ASN A 107 -5.19 -8.07 12.49
N THR A 108 -4.94 -7.74 11.22
CA THR A 108 -5.98 -7.65 10.20
C THR A 108 -6.20 -9.02 9.53
N PRO A 109 -7.43 -9.57 9.54
CA PRO A 109 -7.74 -10.81 8.84
C PRO A 109 -7.43 -10.72 7.34
N GLY A 110 -6.77 -11.75 6.81
CA GLY A 110 -6.37 -11.82 5.40
C GLY A 110 -4.95 -11.31 5.12
N ILE A 111 -4.28 -10.69 6.10
CA ILE A 111 -2.84 -10.41 6.01
C ILE A 111 -2.07 -11.61 6.55
N SER A 112 -1.23 -12.21 5.71
CA SER A 112 -0.51 -13.44 6.04
C SER A 112 0.89 -13.20 6.60
N HIS A 113 1.60 -12.19 6.10
CA HIS A 113 2.97 -11.89 6.51
C HIS A 113 3.20 -10.38 6.60
N VAL A 114 3.77 -9.94 7.72
CA VAL A 114 4.23 -8.57 7.96
C VAL A 114 5.66 -8.65 8.48
N MET A 115 6.59 -7.96 7.82
CA MET A 115 8.00 -7.89 8.21
C MET A 115 8.48 -6.44 8.07
N PRO A 116 8.55 -5.68 9.18
CA PRO A 116 9.10 -4.33 9.15
C PRO A 116 10.63 -4.37 9.01
N ILE A 117 11.19 -3.50 8.17
CA ILE A 117 12.63 -3.34 7.91
C ILE A 117 13.00 -1.88 8.16
N THR A 118 13.34 -1.55 9.41
CA THR A 118 13.64 -0.17 9.83
C THR A 118 15.03 0.33 9.42
N GLU A 119 15.97 -0.59 9.22
CA GLU A 119 17.39 -0.27 8.97
C GLU A 119 17.72 -0.05 7.47
N ALA A 120 16.73 -0.15 6.60
CA ALA A 120 16.92 0.11 5.18
C ALA A 120 17.12 1.61 4.90
N VAL A 121 17.74 1.93 3.75
CA VAL A 121 17.89 3.32 3.28
C VAL A 121 16.53 4.02 3.18
N VAL A 122 15.52 3.27 2.71
CA VAL A 122 14.11 3.65 2.81
C VAL A 122 13.43 2.57 3.66
N PRO A 123 13.11 2.86 4.92
CA PRO A 123 12.42 1.91 5.79
C PRO A 123 11.07 1.49 5.20
N ILE A 124 10.75 0.20 5.28
CA ILE A 124 9.57 -0.43 4.69
C ILE A 124 8.91 -1.41 5.66
#